data_AF-A0A8D8EY74-F1
#
_entry.id   AF-A0A8D8EY74-F1
#
_cell.length_a   1.000
_cell.length_b   1.000
_cell.length_c   1.000
_cell.angle_alpha   90.00
_cell.angle_beta   90.00
_cell.angle_gamma   90.00
#
_symmetry.space_group_name_H-M   'P 1'
#
loop_
_entity.id
_entity.type
_entity.pdbx_description
1 polymer ?
#
loop_
_entity_poly.entity_id
_entity_poly.type
_entity_poly.pdbx_seq_one_letter_code
_entity_poly.pdbx_strand_id
1 'polypeptide(L)'
;VPTEFEPCFDAADFIRAGTDIFVQRSQVTNYMGIEWMRRHLSPTYKIHIISFKDPNPMHIDATFNIIGPGLVLSNPDRPCRQIEMFKKAGWTVVTPPTPLIPDNHPLWMSSKWLSMNVLMR
;
A
#
# COMPACT_ATOMS: atom_id res chain seq x y z
N VAL A 1 -0.59 9.88 -13.21
CA VAL A 1 -0.97 10.31 -11.84
C VAL A 1 -1.95 11.45 -12.01
N PRO A 2 -3.07 11.49 -11.27
CA PRO A 2 -4.07 12.54 -11.39
C PRO A 2 -3.48 13.91 -11.06
N THR A 3 -4.06 14.96 -11.63
CA THR A 3 -3.67 16.33 -11.30
C THR A 3 -4.03 16.65 -9.84
N GLU A 4 -3.50 17.75 -9.32
CA GLU A 4 -3.88 18.30 -8.01
C GLU A 4 -4.97 19.38 -8.21
N PHE A 5 -5.99 19.09 -9.03
CA PHE A 5 -7.12 20.02 -9.26
C PHE A 5 -8.10 19.99 -8.08
N GLU A 6 -8.43 18.80 -7.60
CA GLU A 6 -9.29 18.54 -6.45
C GLU A 6 -8.84 17.28 -5.70
N PRO A 7 -9.21 17.09 -4.42
CA PRO A 7 -8.87 15.87 -3.69
C PRO A 7 -9.51 14.63 -4.32
N CYS A 8 -8.70 13.63 -4.67
CA CYS A 8 -9.19 12.32 -5.10
C CYS A 8 -8.33 11.19 -4.52
N PHE A 9 -8.97 10.09 -4.13
CA PHE A 9 -8.30 8.90 -3.62
C PHE A 9 -9.20 7.67 -3.64
N ASP A 10 -8.58 6.50 -3.76
CA ASP A 10 -9.20 5.22 -3.42
C ASP A 10 -8.77 4.79 -2.03
N ALA A 11 -9.73 4.31 -1.22
CA ALA A 11 -9.43 3.86 0.14
C ALA A 11 -8.41 2.72 0.19
N ALA A 12 -8.33 1.90 -0.86
CA ALA A 12 -7.39 0.78 -0.96
C ALA A 12 -5.93 1.21 -1.20
N ASP A 13 -5.63 2.49 -1.42
CA ASP A 13 -4.25 3.01 -1.33
C ASP A 13 -3.79 3.22 0.11
N PHE A 14 -4.69 3.11 1.09
CA PHE A 14 -4.40 3.26 2.52
C PHE A 14 -4.40 1.90 3.21
N ILE A 15 -3.40 1.64 4.06
CA ILE A 15 -3.36 0.46 4.93
C ILE A 15 -3.12 0.86 6.38
N ARG A 16 -3.86 0.23 7.29
CA ARG A 16 -3.95 0.64 8.71
C ARG A 16 -3.04 -0.23 9.59
N ALA A 17 -2.42 0.40 10.59
CA ALA A 17 -1.68 -0.25 11.66
C ALA A 17 -1.90 0.52 12.98
N GLY A 18 -3.09 0.37 13.56
CA GLY A 18 -3.47 1.12 14.76
C GLY A 18 -3.64 2.62 14.47
N THR A 19 -2.88 3.47 15.17
CA THR A 19 -2.90 4.93 14.98
C THR A 19 -2.12 5.38 13.74
N ASP A 20 -1.32 4.51 13.14
CA ASP A 20 -0.50 4.82 11.98
C ASP A 20 -1.17 4.24 10.72
N ILE A 21 -1.33 5.07 9.71
CA ILE A 21 -1.92 4.71 8.42
C ILE A 21 -0.90 5.04 7.35
N PHE A 22 -0.60 4.06 6.50
CA PHE A 22 0.35 4.21 5.41
C PHE A 22 -0.40 4.35 4.09
N VAL A 23 0.08 5.25 3.24
CA VAL A 23 -0.54 5.53 1.94
C VAL A 23 0.51 5.67 0.85
N GLN A 24 0.16 5.28 -0.38
CA GLN A 24 0.94 5.62 -1.57
C GLN A 24 0.20 6.64 -2.43
N ARG A 25 0.95 7.54 -3.08
CA ARG A 25 0.42 8.28 -4.22
C ARG A 25 0.31 7.33 -5.40
N SER A 26 -0.82 7.34 -6.08
CA SER A 26 -1.15 6.35 -7.11
C SER A 26 -1.76 7.02 -8.35
N GLN A 27 -2.25 6.22 -9.30
CA GLN A 27 -3.02 6.72 -10.45
C GLN A 27 -4.44 7.18 -10.07
N VAL A 28 -4.88 6.93 -8.84
CA VAL A 28 -6.23 7.30 -8.34
C VAL A 28 -6.18 8.12 -7.04
N THR A 29 -5.01 8.20 -6.41
CA THR A 29 -4.79 8.92 -5.14
C THR A 29 -3.75 10.02 -5.31
N ASN A 30 -4.19 11.28 -5.23
CA ASN A 30 -3.33 12.46 -5.33
C ASN A 30 -2.93 13.02 -3.95
N TYR A 31 -2.02 14.01 -3.92
CA TYR A 31 -1.56 14.58 -2.65
C TYR A 31 -2.67 15.34 -1.92
N MET A 32 -3.57 16.00 -2.65
CA MET A 32 -4.74 16.66 -2.06
C MET A 32 -5.67 15.68 -1.33
N GLY A 33 -5.90 14.48 -1.88
CA GLY A 33 -6.68 13.42 -1.26
C GLY A 33 -6.00 12.87 0.00
N ILE A 34 -4.68 12.64 -0.06
CA ILE A 34 -3.88 12.24 1.10
C ILE A 34 -3.95 13.31 2.21
N GLU A 35 -3.85 14.59 1.84
CA GLU A 35 -3.90 15.69 2.81
C GLU A 35 -5.31 15.90 3.38
N TRP A 36 -6.35 15.65 2.59
CA TRP A 36 -7.72 15.60 3.10
C TRP A 36 -7.85 14.56 4.23
N MET A 37 -7.37 13.33 3.99
CA MET A 37 -7.36 12.26 5.00
C MET A 37 -6.54 12.63 6.23
N ARG A 38 -5.34 13.21 6.05
CA ARG A 38 -4.48 13.64 7.15
C ARG A 38 -5.17 14.67 8.04
N ARG A 39 -5.79 15.71 7.46
CA ARG A 39 -6.52 16.72 8.23
C ARG A 39 -7.77 16.15 8.91
N HIS A 40 -8.49 15.27 8.22
CA HIS A 40 -9.74 14.70 8.73
C HIS A 40 -9.52 13.80 9.95
N LEU A 41 -8.44 13.01 9.97
CA LEU A 41 -8.18 12.04 11.03
C LEU A 41 -7.22 12.54 12.14
N SER A 42 -6.67 13.73 11.97
CA SER A 42 -5.83 14.38 12.98
C SER A 42 -6.65 14.79 14.22
N PRO A 43 -6.08 14.74 15.44
CA PRO A 43 -4.71 14.33 15.77
C PRO A 43 -4.56 12.83 16.08
N THR A 44 -5.67 12.08 16.11
CA THR A 44 -5.71 10.69 16.56
C THR A 44 -4.90 9.75 15.67
N TYR A 45 -4.96 9.94 14.35
CA TYR A 45 -4.25 9.11 13.39
C TYR A 45 -3.15 9.87 12.66
N LYS A 46 -2.07 9.17 12.32
CA LYS A 46 -0.92 9.68 11.58
C LYS A 46 -0.89 9.07 10.18
N ILE A 47 -0.91 9.92 9.16
CA ILE A 47 -0.81 9.49 7.75
C ILE A 47 0.63 9.60 7.27
N HIS A 48 1.24 8.45 6.94
CA HIS A 48 2.60 8.32 6.41
C HIS A 48 2.56 8.02 4.92
N ILE A 49 3.21 8.85 4.10
CA ILE A 49 3.34 8.59 2.66
C ILE A 49 4.56 7.69 2.44
N ILE A 50 4.35 6.52 1.84
CA ILE A 50 5.40 5.60 1.40
C ILE A 50 5.32 5.40 -0.12
N SER A 51 6.41 4.94 -0.73
CA SER A 51 6.46 4.75 -2.18
C SER A 51 7.27 3.53 -2.58
N PHE A 52 6.94 2.99 -3.75
CA PHE A 52 7.49 1.73 -4.24
C PHE A 52 8.08 1.91 -5.63
N LYS A 53 8.94 0.98 -6.04
CA LYS A 53 9.35 0.85 -7.44
C LYS A 53 8.22 0.16 -8.24
N ASP A 54 7.14 0.89 -8.50
CA ASP A 54 5.97 0.43 -9.24
C ASP A 54 5.66 1.44 -10.37
N PRO A 55 5.66 1.02 -11.65
CA PRO A 55 5.41 1.92 -12.77
C PRO A 55 3.94 2.38 -12.87
N ASN A 56 2.97 1.61 -12.36
CA ASN A 56 1.54 1.92 -12.47
C ASN A 56 0.81 1.64 -11.15
N PRO A 57 1.13 2.38 -10.07
CA PRO A 57 0.56 2.15 -8.76
C PRO A 57 -0.95 2.44 -8.74
N MET A 58 -1.72 1.48 -8.24
CA MET A 58 -3.14 1.59 -7.91
C MET A 58 -3.44 0.52 -6.85
N HIS A 59 -3.87 0.98 -5.67
CA HIS A 59 -4.08 0.16 -4.46
C HIS A 59 -2.77 -0.40 -3.88
N ILE A 60 -2.65 -0.39 -2.55
CA ILE A 60 -1.40 -0.70 -1.84
C ILE A 60 -1.35 -2.15 -1.34
N ASP A 61 -2.50 -2.80 -1.20
CA ASP A 61 -2.72 -4.06 -0.52
C ASP A 61 -2.23 -5.32 -1.26
N ALA A 62 -1.89 -5.21 -2.55
CA ALA A 62 -1.12 -6.22 -3.31
C ALA A 62 0.37 -5.87 -3.44
N THR A 63 0.82 -4.84 -2.72
CA THR A 63 2.21 -4.35 -2.73
C THR A 63 2.81 -4.40 -1.31
N PHE A 64 2.06 -3.95 -0.32
CA PHE A 64 2.48 -3.87 1.09
C PHE A 64 1.28 -4.19 1.98
N ASN A 65 1.14 -5.45 2.39
CA ASN A 65 -0.01 -5.94 3.15
C ASN A 65 0.38 -6.20 4.61
N ILE A 66 -0.13 -5.38 5.53
CA ILE A 66 0.13 -5.48 6.97
C ILE A 66 -0.81 -6.53 7.55
N ILE A 67 -0.24 -7.67 7.95
CA ILE A 67 -1.00 -8.87 8.34
C ILE A 67 -0.97 -9.16 9.85
N GLY A 68 -0.26 -8.34 10.62
CA GLY A 68 -0.24 -8.43 12.08
C GLY A 68 0.59 -7.32 12.72
N PRO A 69 0.56 -7.20 14.06
CA PRO A 69 1.37 -6.22 14.79
C PRO A 69 2.85 -6.41 14.48
N GLY A 70 3.45 -5.42 13.81
CA GLY A 70 4.85 -5.48 13.40
C GLY A 70 5.15 -6.50 12.30
N LEU A 71 4.16 -6.97 11.54
CA LEU A 71 4.34 -7.99 10.49
C LEU A 71 3.72 -7.53 9.17
N VAL A 72 4.52 -7.52 8.11
CA VAL A 72 4.09 -7.06 6.79
C VAL A 72 4.60 -7.97 5.68
N LEU A 73 3.73 -8.25 4.70
CA LEU A 73 4.09 -8.83 3.41
C LEU A 73 4.52 -7.71 2.47
N SER A 74 5.77 -7.73 2.00
CA SER A 74 6.32 -6.78 1.02
C SER A 74 6.55 -7.47 -0.32
N ASN A 75 5.86 -6.99 -1.36
CA ASN A 75 5.99 -7.52 -2.71
C ASN A 75 7.44 -7.39 -3.22
N PRO A 76 8.09 -8.49 -3.66
CA PRO A 76 9.48 -8.44 -4.13
C PRO A 76 9.68 -7.60 -5.40
N ASP A 77 8.66 -7.52 -6.26
CA ASP A 77 8.75 -6.80 -7.53
C ASP A 77 8.60 -5.28 -7.33
N ARG A 78 8.02 -4.89 -6.20
CA ARG A 78 7.67 -3.50 -5.86
C ARG A 78 8.29 -3.11 -4.51
N PRO A 79 9.64 -3.07 -4.39
CA PRO A 79 10.29 -2.76 -3.13
C PRO A 79 9.94 -1.37 -2.59
N CYS A 80 9.64 -1.30 -1.29
CA CYS A 80 9.36 -0.07 -0.57
C CYS A 80 10.63 0.78 -0.40
N ARG A 81 10.59 2.05 -0.79
CA ARG A 81 11.73 2.98 -0.63
C ARG A 81 11.99 3.35 0.82
N GLN A 82 10.98 3.26 1.69
CA GLN A 82 11.05 3.59 3.11
C GLN A 82 11.16 2.33 3.99
N ILE A 83 11.58 1.18 3.44
CA ILE A 83 11.57 -0.10 4.17
C ILE A 83 12.40 -0.07 5.48
N GLU A 84 13.46 0.72 5.51
CA GLU A 84 14.30 0.89 6.70
C GLU A 84 13.56 1.51 7.89
N MET A 85 12.50 2.29 7.66
CA MET A 85 11.62 2.80 8.73
C MET A 85 10.97 1.65 9.50
N PHE A 86 10.45 0.65 8.78
CA PHE A 86 9.79 -0.51 9.36
C PHE A 86 10.79 -1.43 10.07
N LYS A 87 11.96 -1.67 9.46
CA LYS A 87 13.03 -2.47 10.08
C LYS A 87 13.53 -1.83 11.38
N LYS A 88 13.74 -0.51 11.40
CA LYS A 88 14.12 0.23 12.62
C LYS A 88 13.04 0.19 13.70
N ALA A 89 11.77 0.14 13.31
CA ALA A 89 10.66 -0.07 14.23
C ALA A 89 10.51 -1.52 14.72
N GLY A 90 11.42 -2.44 14.32
CA GLY A 90 11.39 -3.84 14.72
C GLY A 90 10.37 -4.70 13.96
N TRP A 91 9.85 -4.22 12.83
CA TRP A 91 8.88 -4.98 12.06
C TRP A 91 9.55 -6.14 11.31
N THR A 92 8.86 -7.28 11.29
CA THR A 92 9.18 -8.40 10.42
C THR A 92 8.63 -8.12 9.03
N VAL A 93 9.54 -8.00 8.06
CA VAL A 93 9.22 -7.82 6.64
C VAL A 93 9.37 -9.17 5.95
N VAL A 94 8.26 -9.72 5.47
CA VAL A 94 8.24 -11.00 4.78
C VAL A 94 8.04 -10.77 3.29
N THR A 95 8.88 -11.39 2.48
CA THR A 95 8.69 -11.43 1.03
C THR A 95 7.89 -12.68 0.68
N PRO A 96 6.67 -12.57 0.13
CA PRO A 96 5.89 -13.74 -0.29
C PRO A 96 6.53 -14.42 -1.52
N PRO A 97 6.26 -15.72 -1.74
CA PRO A 97 6.70 -16.41 -2.95
C PRO A 97 5.97 -15.90 -4.19
N THR A 98 6.53 -16.18 -5.36
CA THR A 98 5.92 -15.82 -6.65
C THR A 98 4.54 -16.49 -6.81
N PRO A 99 3.53 -15.75 -7.30
CA PRO A 99 2.21 -16.33 -7.54
C PRO A 99 2.23 -17.42 -8.60
N LEU A 100 1.39 -18.44 -8.45
CA LEU A 100 1.31 -19.59 -9.37
C LEU A 100 0.13 -19.53 -10.36
N ILE A 101 -0.62 -18.42 -10.38
CA ILE A 101 -1.75 -18.28 -11.30
C ILE A 101 -1.24 -18.29 -12.76
N PRO A 102 -1.86 -19.06 -13.67
CA PRO A 102 -1.44 -19.15 -15.06
C PRO A 102 -1.43 -17.80 -15.79
N ASP A 103 -0.46 -17.61 -16.68
CA ASP A 103 -0.29 -16.40 -17.50
C ASP A 103 -1.46 -16.14 -18.46
N ASN A 104 -2.21 -17.20 -18.81
CA ASN A 104 -3.39 -17.11 -19.67
C ASN A 104 -4.69 -16.84 -18.89
N HIS A 105 -4.66 -16.77 -17.56
CA HIS A 105 -5.83 -16.41 -16.78
C HIS A 105 -6.14 -14.91 -16.96
N PRO A 106 -7.38 -14.53 -17.32
CA PRO A 106 -7.71 -13.14 -17.55
C PRO A 106 -7.70 -12.35 -16.24
N LEU A 107 -6.82 -11.35 -16.15
CA LEU A 107 -6.79 -10.35 -15.09
C LEU A 107 -7.10 -8.98 -15.71
N TRP A 108 -8.40 -8.63 -15.78
CA TRP A 108 -8.83 -7.34 -16.35
C TRP A 108 -8.34 -6.13 -15.55
N MET A 109 -8.16 -6.32 -14.24
CA MET A 109 -7.55 -5.37 -13.32
C MET A 109 -6.60 -6.12 -12.38
N SER A 110 -5.70 -5.39 -11.73
CA SER A 110 -4.69 -5.93 -10.81
C SER A 110 -3.60 -6.76 -11.52
N SER A 111 -2.97 -7.66 -10.78
CA SER A 111 -1.83 -8.48 -11.21
C SER A 111 -1.85 -9.83 -10.49
N LYS A 112 -0.97 -10.76 -10.88
CA LYS A 112 -0.84 -12.07 -10.23
C LYS A 112 -0.54 -11.97 -8.71
N TRP A 113 -0.05 -10.83 -8.25
CA TRP A 113 0.20 -10.54 -6.84
C TRP A 113 -1.06 -10.45 -5.96
N LEU A 114 -2.26 -10.67 -6.51
CA LEU A 114 -3.46 -10.96 -5.71
C LEU A 114 -3.26 -12.12 -4.71
N SER A 115 -2.31 -13.02 -4.95
CA SER A 115 -1.95 -14.08 -3.97
C SER A 115 -1.52 -13.57 -2.59
N MET A 116 -0.96 -12.36 -2.49
CA MET A 116 -0.60 -11.73 -1.20
C MET A 116 -1.66 -10.74 -0.69
N ASN A 117 -2.75 -10.55 -1.43
CA ASN A 117 -3.91 -9.74 -1.03
C ASN A 117 -4.82 -10.53 -0.06
N VAL A 118 -4.23 -11.00 1.04
CA VAL A 118 -4.91 -11.81 2.05
C VAL A 118 -5.67 -10.92 3.04
N LEU A 119 -6.76 -11.48 3.56
CA LEU A 119 -7.55 -10.89 4.64
C LEU A 119 -7.24 -11.61 5.96
N MET A 120 -6.86 -10.85 6.99
CA MET A 120 -6.66 -11.34 8.34
C MET A 120 -7.92 -11.07 9.18
N ARG A 121 -8.27 -11.99 10.09
CA ARG A 121 -9.37 -11.84 11.05
C ARG A 121 -8.84 -11.67 12.46
#